data_AF-A0A974DWJ1-F1
#
_entry.id   AF-A0A974DWJ1-F1
#
_cell.length_a   1.000
_cell.length_b   1.000
_cell.length_c   1.000
_cell.angle_alpha   90.00
_cell.angle_beta   90.00
_cell.angle_gamma   90.00
#
_symmetry.space_group_name_H-M   'P 1'
#
loop_
_entity.id
_entity.type
_entity.pdbx_description
1 polymer ?
#
loop_
_entity_poly.entity_id
_entity_poly.type
_entity_poly.pdbx_seq_one_letter_code
_entity_poly.pdbx_strand_id
1 'polypeptide(L)'
;MLQTNTNVICFNAKDFLRTVFLVYGKEESWKRGIKGIVLDPRIAAWLLNPADCNPSFEDLVCKYCKNVDIKTASKISDPLHQNTYTNMNVLYTLMMNIRTKLQLEGLWELYCTIELPMTAILAAMEVNRIQVNQEELKMTSDLLGAHLKQLERDAHHVAGQKFRITSSNEIREVLFDKLHLHLQCTTKKLPRTNLRHLPSTAETVLLQLQDLHPLPKIVLEYRQIRKIKSTYIDGLLSCMTTGGGACVSPTWNQTGTVSGRLSANHPNIQGVPKLAVQIAKPQYIQGKDKEMITINPRSMFIAAKGFTFLAADFSQIELRLMAHFSSDPELLRLFDKPETIDVFTKLASQWRDVDPENVTQLDREQAKRIVYSVLYGAGKERLSQNLGITPSEANTFIESFLKKYKVSEFAQQIIQQCQKTGFVVSLMGRKRPLPHITAQDFTLRTQAERQAVNFVIQGSAADLCKMAMIKIAASIASASASAS
;
A
#
# COMPACT_ATOMS: atom_id res chain seq x y z
N MET A 1 1.75 33.58 11.52
CA MET A 1 1.98 33.12 10.13
C MET A 1 0.90 32.13 9.66
N LEU A 2 0.58 31.07 10.41
CA LEU A 2 -0.44 30.08 9.99
C LEU A 2 -1.91 30.49 10.29
N GLN A 3 -2.15 31.66 10.87
CA GLN A 3 -3.48 32.17 11.24
C GLN A 3 -3.88 33.43 10.46
N THR A 4 -3.09 33.83 9.46
CA THR A 4 -3.42 34.98 8.62
C THR A 4 -4.44 34.55 7.55
N ASN A 5 -5.39 35.42 7.20
CA ASN A 5 -6.30 35.22 6.06
C ASN A 5 -5.59 35.28 4.68
N THR A 6 -4.26 35.22 4.67
CA THR A 6 -3.43 35.30 3.47
C THR A 6 -2.99 33.91 3.04
N ASN A 7 -3.10 33.64 1.74
CA ASN A 7 -2.62 32.38 1.16
C ASN A 7 -1.10 32.31 1.26
N VAL A 8 -0.58 31.32 1.96
CA VAL A 8 0.86 31.01 2.00
C VAL A 8 1.16 30.03 0.89
N ILE A 9 2.26 30.22 0.15
CA ILE A 9 2.69 29.30 -0.91
C ILE A 9 4.04 28.70 -0.51
N CYS A 10 4.15 27.38 -0.57
CA CYS A 10 5.38 26.67 -0.29
C CYS A 10 5.53 25.48 -1.24
N PHE A 11 6.70 25.34 -1.87
CA PHE A 11 6.94 24.26 -2.83
C PHE A 11 6.86 22.85 -2.22
N ASN A 12 7.14 22.72 -0.92
CA ASN A 12 6.96 21.49 -0.15
C ASN A 12 6.40 21.85 1.23
N ALA A 13 5.09 21.99 1.28
CA ALA A 13 4.39 22.50 2.45
C ALA A 13 4.53 21.59 3.67
N LYS A 14 4.64 20.26 3.49
CA LYS A 14 4.82 19.32 4.60
C LYS A 14 6.13 19.54 5.34
N ASP A 15 7.25 19.68 4.61
CA ASP A 15 8.57 19.90 5.22
C ASP A 15 8.66 21.25 5.93
N PHE A 16 8.05 22.29 5.34
CA PHE A 16 7.90 23.59 5.99
C PHE A 16 7.11 23.48 7.30
N LEU A 17 5.93 22.88 7.28
CA LEU A 17 5.09 22.72 8.46
C LEU A 17 5.76 21.86 9.54
N ARG A 18 6.43 20.77 9.16
CA ARG A 18 7.23 19.94 10.07
C ARG A 18 8.31 20.77 10.76
N THR A 19 9.02 21.59 10.01
CA THR A 19 10.06 22.49 10.54
C THR A 19 9.48 23.49 11.53
N VAL A 20 8.36 24.12 11.18
CA VAL A 20 7.63 25.04 12.07
C VAL A 20 7.19 24.33 13.35
N PHE A 21 6.65 23.12 13.27
CA PHE A 21 6.22 22.35 14.44
C PHE A 21 7.38 21.96 15.35
N LEU A 22 8.56 21.65 14.79
CA LEU A 22 9.77 21.35 15.56
C LEU A 22 10.34 22.59 16.26
N VAL A 23 10.38 23.74 15.58
CA VAL A 23 10.96 24.98 16.12
C VAL A 23 10.05 25.63 17.17
N TYR A 24 8.75 25.67 16.93
CA TYR A 24 7.79 26.35 17.80
C TYR A 24 7.06 25.40 18.77
N GLY A 25 7.62 24.20 18.99
CA GLY A 25 6.98 23.09 19.69
C GLY A 25 6.55 23.39 21.14
N LYS A 26 5.23 23.55 21.34
CA LYS A 26 4.48 23.09 22.53
C LYS A 26 3.30 22.26 22.03
N GLU A 27 2.72 21.40 22.89
CA GLU A 27 1.72 20.34 22.63
C GLU A 27 0.48 20.72 21.78
N GLU A 28 0.30 21.99 21.43
CA GLU A 28 -0.80 22.54 20.64
C GLU A 28 -0.41 23.09 19.27
N SER A 29 0.87 23.02 18.88
CA SER A 29 1.37 23.59 17.61
C SER A 29 0.73 22.93 16.39
N TRP A 30 0.51 21.61 16.43
CA TRP A 30 -0.14 20.87 15.36
C TRP A 30 -1.63 21.20 15.24
N LYS A 31 -2.34 21.41 16.37
CA LYS A 31 -3.77 21.81 16.38
C LYS A 31 -3.96 23.18 15.72
N ARG A 32 -3.03 24.10 15.95
CA ARG A 32 -3.00 25.41 15.29
C ARG A 32 -2.62 25.29 13.81
N GLY A 33 -1.68 24.41 13.48
CA GLY A 33 -1.22 24.18 12.11
C GLY A 33 -2.27 23.58 11.17
N ILE A 34 -3.20 22.76 11.69
CA ILE A 34 -4.32 22.21 10.92
C ILE A 34 -5.23 23.29 10.31
N LYS A 35 -5.26 24.50 10.90
CA LYS A 35 -6.06 25.62 10.38
C LYS A 35 -5.36 26.43 9.29
N GLY A 36 -4.04 26.31 9.17
CA GLY A 36 -3.25 27.09 8.21
C GLY A 36 -3.30 26.48 6.81
N ILE A 37 -3.68 27.26 5.81
CA ILE A 37 -3.69 26.84 4.40
C ILE A 37 -2.36 27.23 3.76
N VAL A 38 -1.57 26.22 3.37
CA VAL A 38 -0.32 26.39 2.61
C VAL A 38 -0.48 25.73 1.26
N LEU A 39 -0.53 26.54 0.20
CA LEU A 39 -0.64 26.07 -1.18
C LEU A 39 0.68 25.42 -1.61
N ASP A 40 0.58 24.16 -2.01
CA ASP A 40 1.68 23.34 -2.51
C ASP A 40 1.50 23.05 -4.02
N PRO A 41 2.35 23.60 -4.91
CA PRO A 41 2.25 23.38 -6.34
C PRO A 41 2.65 21.96 -6.77
N ARG A 42 3.45 21.24 -5.98
CA ARG A 42 3.83 19.84 -6.27
C ARG A 42 2.63 18.92 -6.07
N ILE A 43 1.89 19.09 -4.98
CA ILE A 43 0.64 18.36 -4.75
C ILE A 43 -0.39 18.70 -5.84
N ALA A 44 -0.51 19.98 -6.19
CA ALA A 44 -1.42 20.45 -7.23
C ALA A 44 -1.07 19.85 -8.61
N ALA A 45 0.21 19.84 -8.99
CA ALA A 45 0.67 19.23 -10.24
C ALA A 45 0.47 17.71 -10.26
N TRP A 46 0.65 17.04 -9.13
CA TRP A 46 0.37 15.61 -9.00
C TRP A 46 -1.11 15.27 -9.18
N LEU A 47 -2.05 16.11 -8.72
CA LEU A 47 -3.47 15.90 -9.00
C LEU A 47 -3.80 15.94 -10.48
N LEU A 48 -3.12 16.80 -11.25
CA LEU A 48 -3.27 16.87 -12.72
C LEU A 48 -2.64 15.65 -13.39
N ASN A 49 -1.45 15.24 -12.95
CA ASN A 49 -0.68 14.15 -13.56
C ASN A 49 -0.11 13.21 -12.48
N PRO A 50 -0.92 12.28 -11.94
CA PRO A 50 -0.50 11.46 -10.81
C PRO A 50 0.53 10.39 -11.17
N ALA A 51 0.80 10.19 -12.46
CA ALA A 51 1.84 9.28 -12.96
C ALA A 51 3.26 9.89 -12.92
N ASP A 52 3.37 11.21 -12.87
CA ASP A 52 4.66 11.90 -12.87
C ASP A 52 5.32 11.74 -11.49
N CYS A 53 6.53 11.19 -11.46
CA CYS A 53 7.26 10.96 -10.22
C CYS A 53 7.97 12.26 -9.76
N ASN A 54 7.55 12.81 -8.62
CA ASN A 54 8.25 13.85 -7.84
C ASN A 54 8.98 14.92 -8.68
N PRO A 55 8.26 15.74 -9.46
CA PRO A 55 8.88 16.78 -10.26
C PRO A 55 9.65 17.80 -9.40
N SER A 56 10.77 18.28 -9.94
CA SER A 56 11.53 19.40 -9.37
C SER A 56 10.80 20.73 -9.58
N PHE A 57 11.28 21.79 -8.93
CA PHE A 57 10.74 23.13 -9.14
C PHE A 57 10.89 23.57 -10.60
N GLU A 58 12.06 23.33 -11.18
CA GLU A 58 12.38 23.65 -12.57
C GLU A 58 11.47 22.89 -13.55
N ASP A 59 11.24 21.58 -13.32
CA ASP A 59 10.33 20.78 -14.14
C ASP A 59 8.92 21.36 -14.17
N LEU A 60 8.40 21.78 -13.01
CA LEU A 60 7.07 22.36 -12.91
C LEU A 60 7.00 23.73 -13.59
N VAL A 61 8.01 24.58 -13.43
CA VAL A 61 8.05 25.88 -14.13
C VAL A 61 8.09 25.66 -15.64
N CYS A 62 8.96 24.79 -16.15
CA CYS A 62 9.03 24.47 -17.58
C CYS A 62 7.68 23.93 -18.12
N LYS A 63 6.96 23.13 -17.34
CA LYS A 63 5.68 22.53 -17.75
C LYS A 63 4.49 23.48 -17.66
N TYR A 64 4.48 24.42 -16.70
CA TYR A 64 3.30 25.21 -16.37
C TYR A 64 3.46 26.73 -16.56
N CYS A 65 4.68 27.24 -16.76
CA CYS A 65 4.96 28.65 -17.01
C CYS A 65 5.51 28.83 -18.43
N LYS A 66 4.63 29.22 -19.37
CA LYS A 66 5.06 29.66 -20.71
C LYS A 66 5.68 31.06 -20.54
N ASN A 67 6.96 31.25 -20.89
CA ASN A 67 7.71 32.53 -20.87
C ASN A 67 8.52 32.87 -19.60
N VAL A 68 8.86 31.90 -18.75
CA VAL A 68 9.84 32.10 -17.67
C VAL A 68 11.13 31.36 -18.04
N ASP A 69 12.16 32.10 -18.45
CA ASP A 69 13.49 31.55 -18.77
C ASP A 69 14.25 31.33 -17.45
N ILE A 70 14.25 30.10 -16.93
CA ILE A 70 15.01 29.74 -15.71
C ILE A 70 16.48 29.55 -16.10
N LYS A 71 17.18 30.64 -16.46
CA LYS A 71 18.63 30.59 -16.68
C LYS A 71 19.45 30.76 -15.40
N THR A 72 18.82 30.72 -14.23
CA THR A 72 19.45 31.13 -12.97
C THR A 72 19.22 30.12 -11.84
N ALA A 73 19.99 29.03 -11.88
CA ALA A 73 20.28 28.25 -10.67
C ALA A 73 21.70 27.64 -10.64
N SER A 74 22.48 27.73 -11.73
CA SER A 74 23.74 26.99 -11.89
C SER A 74 25.01 27.85 -11.95
N LYS A 75 24.96 29.12 -11.54
CA LYS A 75 26.17 29.90 -11.25
C LYS A 75 26.21 30.28 -9.77
N ILE A 76 27.10 29.61 -9.04
CA ILE A 76 27.43 29.83 -7.62
C ILE A 76 27.99 31.26 -7.38
N SER A 77 28.13 32.09 -8.43
CA SER A 77 28.70 33.43 -8.37
C SER A 77 27.69 34.58 -8.15
N ASP A 78 26.38 34.34 -8.20
CA ASP A 78 25.37 35.38 -7.94
C ASP A 78 25.02 35.49 -6.45
N PRO A 79 24.67 36.68 -5.92
CA PRO A 79 24.24 36.81 -4.54
C PRO A 79 23.03 35.92 -4.27
N LEU A 80 23.19 34.90 -3.43
CA LEU A 80 22.18 33.87 -3.07
C LEU A 80 20.78 34.43 -2.81
N HIS A 81 20.70 35.65 -2.27
CA HIS A 81 19.47 36.35 -1.92
C HIS A 81 18.65 36.83 -3.14
N GLN A 82 19.30 37.30 -4.21
CA GLN A 82 18.60 37.83 -5.39
C GLN A 82 17.92 36.72 -6.20
N ASN A 83 18.59 35.58 -6.33
CA ASN A 83 18.03 34.39 -6.97
C ASN A 83 16.88 33.81 -6.14
N THR A 84 16.97 33.84 -4.80
CA THR A 84 15.89 33.39 -3.92
C THR A 84 14.64 34.26 -4.08
N TYR A 85 14.77 35.59 -4.06
CA TYR A 85 13.64 36.50 -4.25
C TYR A 85 12.94 36.28 -5.60
N THR A 86 13.72 36.17 -6.68
CA THR A 86 13.21 35.93 -8.04
C THR A 86 12.46 34.59 -8.10
N ASN A 87 13.04 33.54 -7.53
CA ASN A 87 12.43 32.21 -7.49
C ASN A 87 11.13 32.18 -6.67
N MET A 88 11.00 32.99 -5.62
CA MET A 88 9.75 33.11 -4.86
C MET A 88 8.63 33.78 -5.69
N ASN A 89 8.95 34.78 -6.51
CA ASN A 89 7.97 35.38 -7.45
C ASN A 89 7.56 34.39 -8.54
N VAL A 90 8.50 33.61 -9.06
CA VAL A 90 8.23 32.53 -10.02
C VAL A 90 7.35 31.45 -9.37
N LEU A 91 7.60 31.09 -8.11
CA LEU A 91 6.79 30.13 -7.36
C LEU A 91 5.33 30.59 -7.21
N TYR A 92 5.10 31.87 -6.93
CA TYR A 92 3.75 32.43 -6.90
C TYR A 92 3.06 32.28 -8.26
N THR A 93 3.74 32.68 -9.33
CA THR A 93 3.24 32.59 -10.71
C THR A 93 2.92 31.15 -11.09
N LEU A 94 3.82 30.22 -10.76
CA LEU A 94 3.66 28.79 -10.96
C LEU A 94 2.39 28.27 -10.26
N MET A 95 2.22 28.58 -8.97
CA MET A 95 1.07 28.13 -8.21
C MET A 95 -0.24 28.68 -8.78
N MET A 96 -0.27 29.95 -9.20
CA MET A 96 -1.46 30.53 -9.81
C MET A 96 -1.80 29.89 -11.16
N ASN A 97 -0.80 29.60 -12.00
CA ASN A 97 -1.02 28.90 -13.27
C ASN A 97 -1.56 27.48 -13.06
N ILE A 98 -1.00 26.74 -12.09
CA ILE A 98 -1.48 25.39 -11.76
C ILE A 98 -2.89 25.45 -11.15
N ARG A 99 -3.18 26.44 -10.30
CA ARG A 99 -4.53 26.67 -9.75
C ARG A 99 -5.56 26.85 -10.85
N THR A 100 -5.30 27.70 -11.84
CA THR A 100 -6.21 27.90 -12.97
C THR A 100 -6.47 26.58 -13.71
N LYS A 101 -5.44 25.76 -13.93
CA LYS A 101 -5.61 24.42 -14.53
C LYS A 101 -6.44 23.48 -13.65
N LEU A 102 -6.21 23.45 -12.34
CA LEU A 102 -7.02 22.65 -11.41
C LEU A 102 -8.49 23.06 -11.44
N GLN A 103 -8.78 24.36 -11.54
CA GLN A 103 -10.16 24.86 -11.63
C GLN A 103 -10.83 24.44 -12.94
N LEU A 104 -10.14 24.59 -14.07
CA LEU A 104 -10.62 24.14 -15.39
C LEU A 104 -10.89 22.63 -15.41
N GLU A 105 -10.11 21.86 -14.66
CA GLU A 105 -10.27 20.42 -14.57
C GLU A 105 -11.22 19.95 -13.46
N GLY A 106 -11.80 20.85 -12.66
CA GLY A 106 -12.69 20.49 -11.55
C GLY A 106 -11.98 19.80 -10.37
N LEU A 107 -10.65 19.95 -10.26
CA LEU A 107 -9.82 19.35 -9.21
C LEU A 107 -9.52 20.32 -8.05
N TRP A 108 -9.92 21.59 -8.17
CA TRP A 108 -9.64 22.61 -7.15
C TRP A 108 -10.32 22.30 -5.81
N GLU A 109 -11.56 21.84 -5.83
CA GLU A 109 -12.28 21.50 -4.59
C GLU A 109 -11.60 20.33 -3.87
N LEU A 110 -11.24 19.27 -4.60
CA LEU A 110 -10.49 18.12 -4.07
C LEU A 110 -9.15 18.56 -3.46
N TYR A 111 -8.43 19.45 -4.14
CA TYR A 111 -7.18 20.00 -3.66
C TYR A 111 -7.37 20.74 -2.32
N CYS A 112 -8.34 21.65 -2.25
CA CYS A 112 -8.58 22.47 -1.06
C CYS A 112 -9.17 21.69 0.12
N THR A 113 -10.08 20.74 -0.14
CA THR A 113 -10.83 20.05 0.93
C THR A 113 -10.14 18.79 1.45
N ILE A 114 -9.35 18.12 0.61
CA ILE A 114 -8.67 16.86 0.98
C ILE A 114 -7.17 17.04 1.04
N GLU A 115 -6.53 17.47 -0.06
CA GLU A 115 -5.08 17.36 -0.13
C GLU A 115 -4.37 18.40 0.75
N LEU A 116 -4.82 19.65 0.76
CA LEU A 116 -4.20 20.69 1.57
C LEU A 116 -4.30 20.41 3.09
N PRO A 117 -5.48 20.08 3.66
CA PRO A 117 -5.58 19.81 5.10
C PRO A 117 -4.77 18.56 5.51
N MET A 118 -4.68 17.58 4.61
CA MET A 118 -3.90 16.37 4.84
C MET A 118 -2.41 16.69 5.06
N THR A 119 -1.86 17.69 4.37
CA THR A 119 -0.44 18.06 4.50
C THR A 119 -0.03 18.42 5.94
N ALA A 120 -0.86 19.19 6.65
CA ALA A 120 -0.59 19.55 8.04
C ALA A 120 -0.67 18.34 8.98
N ILE A 121 -1.61 17.42 8.72
CA ILE A 121 -1.76 16.18 9.49
C ILE A 121 -0.53 15.29 9.28
N LEU A 122 -0.05 15.14 8.04
CA LEU A 122 1.16 14.36 7.75
C LEU A 122 2.41 14.97 8.42
N ALA A 123 2.56 16.28 8.37
CA ALA A 123 3.65 16.96 9.06
C ALA A 123 3.59 16.71 10.58
N ALA A 124 2.41 16.75 11.19
CA ALA A 124 2.23 16.42 12.60
C ALA A 124 2.57 14.95 12.89
N MET A 125 2.16 14.01 12.03
CA MET A 125 2.50 12.60 12.16
C MET A 125 4.01 12.33 12.06
N GLU A 126 4.77 13.13 11.31
CA GLU A 126 6.25 12.99 11.22
C GLU A 126 6.99 13.57 12.43
N VAL A 127 6.39 14.57 13.10
CA VAL A 127 6.94 15.11 14.36
C VAL A 127 6.67 14.16 15.53
N ASN A 128 5.49 13.52 15.55
CA ASN A 128 5.13 12.54 16.57
C ASN A 128 5.83 11.20 16.30
N ARG A 129 6.61 10.72 17.28
CA ARG A 129 7.35 9.46 17.16
C ARG A 129 6.60 8.32 17.85
N ILE A 130 6.78 7.10 17.34
CA ILE A 130 6.20 5.89 17.90
C ILE A 130 7.30 5.14 18.65
N GLN A 131 7.06 4.79 19.91
CA GLN A 131 8.01 4.01 20.71
C GLN A 131 8.07 2.56 20.22
N VAL A 132 9.25 1.97 20.29
CA VAL A 132 9.51 0.58 19.91
C VAL A 132 10.28 -0.16 20.99
N ASN A 133 10.00 -1.44 21.18
CA ASN A 133 10.74 -2.29 22.11
C ASN A 133 12.09 -2.74 21.52
N GLN A 134 13.16 -1.99 21.78
CA GLN A 134 14.48 -2.26 21.21
C GLN A 134 15.07 -3.60 21.67
N GLU A 135 14.87 -3.98 22.92
CA GLU A 135 15.43 -5.20 23.49
C GLU A 135 14.77 -6.43 22.86
N GLU A 136 13.43 -6.43 22.78
CA GLU A 136 12.66 -7.49 22.14
C GLU A 136 12.95 -7.59 20.64
N LEU A 137 13.17 -6.46 19.95
CA LEU A 137 13.61 -6.45 18.55
C LEU A 137 14.96 -7.14 18.36
N LYS A 138 15.95 -6.85 19.22
CA LYS A 138 17.28 -7.50 19.15
C LYS A 138 17.18 -9.00 19.41
N MET A 139 16.48 -9.40 20.49
CA MET A 139 16.26 -10.81 20.82
C MET A 139 15.55 -11.56 19.69
N THR A 140 14.52 -10.95 19.10
CA THR A 140 13.77 -11.51 17.98
C THR A 140 14.64 -11.62 16.73
N SER A 141 15.53 -10.65 16.47
CA SER A 141 16.49 -10.71 15.37
C SER A 141 17.42 -11.92 15.52
N ASP A 142 18.01 -12.12 16.69
CA ASP A 142 18.91 -13.24 16.94
C ASP A 142 18.20 -14.59 16.80
N LEU A 143 16.99 -14.71 17.35
CA LEU A 143 16.14 -15.90 17.25
C LEU A 143 15.82 -16.25 15.78
N LEU A 144 15.35 -15.27 15.00
CA LEU A 144 15.06 -15.47 13.58
C LEU A 144 16.34 -15.78 12.79
N GLY A 145 17.48 -15.18 13.16
CA GLY A 145 18.78 -15.46 12.56
C GLY A 145 19.23 -16.91 12.77
N ALA A 146 19.03 -17.45 13.97
CA ALA A 146 19.31 -18.86 14.26
C ALA A 146 18.40 -19.80 13.45
N HIS A 147 17.10 -19.49 13.36
CA HIS A 147 16.14 -20.29 12.58
C HIS A 147 16.46 -20.28 11.08
N LEU A 148 16.86 -19.12 10.52
CA LEU A 148 17.29 -19.03 9.12
C LEU A 148 18.50 -19.90 8.81
N LYS A 149 19.48 -19.97 9.73
CA LYS A 149 20.65 -20.87 9.59
C LYS A 149 20.26 -22.35 9.67
N GLN A 150 19.20 -22.69 10.40
CA GLN A 150 18.66 -24.06 10.42
C GLN A 150 18.01 -24.39 9.07
N LEU A 151 17.08 -23.54 8.61
CA LEU A 151 16.39 -23.73 7.32
C LEU A 151 17.35 -23.78 6.13
N GLU A 152 18.43 -23.00 6.16
CA GLU A 152 19.47 -23.06 5.12
C GLU A 152 20.18 -24.42 5.10
N ARG A 153 20.54 -24.97 6.27
CA ARG A 153 21.15 -26.30 6.38
C ARG A 153 20.18 -27.39 5.92
N ASP A 154 18.92 -27.30 6.32
CA ASP A 154 17.88 -28.25 5.90
C ASP A 154 17.67 -28.20 4.39
N ALA A 155 17.63 -27.00 3.80
CA ALA A 155 17.53 -26.81 2.36
C ALA A 155 18.72 -27.44 1.61
N HIS A 156 19.96 -27.25 2.08
CA HIS A 156 21.13 -27.88 1.47
C HIS A 156 21.10 -29.40 1.60
N HIS A 157 20.64 -29.92 2.73
CA HIS A 157 20.52 -31.35 2.97
C HIS A 157 19.50 -31.99 2.02
N VAL A 158 18.27 -31.47 1.95
CA VAL A 158 17.23 -32.04 1.09
C VAL A 158 17.51 -31.82 -0.40
N ALA A 159 18.27 -30.78 -0.76
CA ALA A 159 18.68 -30.55 -2.14
C ALA A 159 19.87 -31.41 -2.58
N GLY A 160 20.58 -32.05 -1.63
CA GLY A 160 21.81 -32.81 -1.89
C GLY A 160 23.00 -31.95 -2.35
N GLN A 161 22.90 -30.62 -2.26
CA GLN A 161 23.95 -29.69 -2.69
C GLN A 161 23.85 -28.35 -1.97
N LYS A 162 24.97 -27.63 -1.91
CA LYS A 162 25.01 -26.25 -1.41
C LYS A 162 24.64 -25.27 -2.51
N PHE A 163 23.79 -24.30 -2.18
CA PHE A 163 23.41 -23.19 -3.05
C PHE A 163 22.97 -21.99 -2.20
N ARG A 164 22.92 -20.80 -2.78
CA ARG A 164 22.43 -19.61 -2.09
C ARG A 164 20.92 -19.61 -2.07
N ILE A 165 20.34 -19.91 -0.89
CA ILE A 165 18.89 -19.88 -0.67
C ILE A 165 18.26 -18.49 -0.85
N THR A 166 19.06 -17.42 -0.84
CA THR A 166 18.61 -16.07 -1.15
C THR A 166 18.53 -15.78 -2.65
N SER A 167 19.17 -16.60 -3.50
CA SER A 167 19.21 -16.44 -4.95
C SER A 167 18.04 -17.18 -5.63
N SER A 168 17.12 -16.41 -6.22
CA SER A 168 15.99 -16.99 -6.95
C SER A 168 16.41 -17.76 -8.21
N ASN A 169 17.58 -17.46 -8.77
CA ASN A 169 18.12 -18.17 -9.92
C ASN A 169 18.69 -19.54 -9.51
N GLU A 170 19.46 -19.60 -8.43
CA GLU A 170 20.00 -20.89 -7.96
C GLU A 170 18.91 -21.81 -7.44
N ILE A 171 17.90 -21.27 -6.72
CA ILE A 171 16.71 -22.05 -6.36
C ILE A 171 16.04 -22.62 -7.61
N ARG A 172 15.93 -21.83 -8.69
CA ARG A 172 15.34 -22.29 -9.95
C ARG A 172 16.14 -23.45 -10.54
N GLU A 173 17.45 -23.31 -10.64
CA GLU A 173 18.35 -24.35 -11.15
C GLU A 173 18.22 -25.64 -10.32
N VAL A 174 18.21 -25.55 -8.99
CA VAL A 174 18.02 -26.72 -8.12
C VAL A 174 16.66 -27.39 -8.37
N LEU A 175 15.57 -26.63 -8.37
CA LEU A 175 14.22 -27.19 -8.48
C LEU A 175 13.92 -27.80 -9.86
N PHE A 176 14.41 -27.18 -10.94
CA PHE A 176 13.99 -27.54 -12.29
C PHE A 176 15.07 -28.23 -13.11
N ASP A 177 16.34 -27.87 -12.93
CA ASP A 177 17.43 -28.45 -13.73
C ASP A 177 18.07 -29.64 -13.03
N LYS A 178 18.00 -29.74 -11.69
CA LYS A 178 18.54 -30.88 -10.94
C LYS A 178 17.46 -31.84 -10.45
N LEU A 179 16.48 -31.32 -9.71
CA LEU A 179 15.40 -32.12 -9.14
C LEU A 179 14.30 -32.43 -10.18
N HIS A 180 14.29 -31.73 -11.32
CA HIS A 180 13.35 -31.92 -12.42
C HIS A 180 11.86 -31.93 -11.98
N LEU A 181 11.50 -31.18 -10.94
CA LEU A 181 10.15 -31.23 -10.35
C LEU A 181 9.05 -30.82 -11.33
N HIS A 182 9.38 -30.02 -12.34
CA HIS A 182 8.44 -29.62 -13.38
C HIS A 182 8.01 -30.78 -14.30
N LEU A 183 8.83 -31.82 -14.45
CA LEU A 183 8.50 -33.01 -15.23
C LEU A 183 7.57 -33.95 -14.45
N GLN A 184 7.63 -33.90 -13.12
CA GLN A 184 6.81 -34.72 -12.22
C GLN A 184 5.39 -34.13 -12.02
N CYS A 185 5.19 -32.86 -12.38
CA CYS A 185 3.87 -32.23 -12.38
C CYS A 185 2.99 -32.80 -13.51
N THR A 186 2.16 -33.79 -13.20
CA THR A 186 1.30 -34.50 -14.17
C THR A 186 0.08 -33.70 -14.63
N THR A 187 -0.34 -32.66 -13.91
CA THR A 187 -1.66 -32.02 -14.13
C THR A 187 -1.67 -30.49 -14.22
N LYS A 188 -0.56 -29.79 -13.96
CA LYS A 188 -0.54 -28.31 -13.88
C LYS A 188 0.63 -27.71 -14.67
N LYS A 189 0.34 -26.93 -15.73
CA LYS A 189 1.34 -26.08 -16.38
C LYS A 189 1.85 -25.05 -15.36
N LEU A 190 3.13 -25.17 -14.99
CA LEU A 190 3.74 -24.26 -14.04
C LEU A 190 3.84 -22.83 -14.62
N PRO A 191 3.46 -21.79 -13.84
CA PRO A 191 3.66 -20.40 -14.20
C PRO A 191 5.10 -20.09 -14.63
N ARG A 192 5.26 -19.42 -15.77
CA ARG A 192 6.55 -19.01 -16.34
C ARG A 192 6.77 -17.51 -16.18
N THR A 193 8.03 -17.12 -16.14
CA THR A 193 8.46 -15.72 -16.08
C THR A 193 8.32 -15.03 -17.44
N ASN A 194 7.85 -13.77 -17.44
CA ASN A 194 7.62 -13.01 -18.67
C ASN A 194 8.91 -12.70 -19.46
N LEU A 195 10.04 -12.60 -18.77
CA LEU A 195 11.31 -12.17 -19.38
C LEU A 195 12.07 -13.28 -20.12
N ARG A 196 11.88 -14.56 -19.75
CA ARG A 196 12.67 -15.67 -20.31
C ARG A 196 11.88 -16.98 -20.50
N HIS A 197 10.57 -16.97 -20.27
CA HIS A 197 9.72 -18.17 -20.25
C HIS A 197 10.22 -19.31 -19.34
N LEU A 198 11.07 -18.99 -18.37
CA LEU A 198 11.58 -19.95 -17.39
C LEU A 198 10.54 -20.18 -16.29
N PRO A 199 10.45 -21.38 -15.69
CA PRO A 199 9.62 -21.62 -14.52
C PRO A 199 9.90 -20.60 -13.41
N SER A 200 8.84 -20.03 -12.84
CA SER A 200 8.94 -19.05 -11.75
C SER A 200 9.24 -19.75 -10.43
N THR A 201 9.95 -19.10 -9.52
CA THR A 201 10.06 -19.53 -8.12
C THR A 201 9.12 -18.75 -7.22
N ALA A 202 8.04 -18.16 -7.77
CA ALA A 202 7.02 -17.45 -6.99
C ALA A 202 6.34 -18.39 -5.98
N GLU A 203 5.75 -17.80 -4.93
CA GLU A 203 5.02 -18.53 -3.88
C GLU A 203 4.00 -19.52 -4.46
N THR A 204 3.25 -19.10 -5.47
CA THR A 204 2.23 -19.92 -6.15
C THR A 204 2.82 -21.17 -6.82
N VAL A 205 4.04 -21.09 -7.36
CA VAL A 205 4.75 -22.25 -7.91
C VAL A 205 5.24 -23.16 -6.80
N LEU A 206 5.87 -22.60 -5.77
CA LEU A 206 6.44 -23.40 -4.67
C LEU A 206 5.35 -24.16 -3.90
N LEU A 207 4.17 -23.57 -3.70
CA LEU A 207 3.02 -24.24 -3.09
C LEU A 207 2.54 -25.44 -3.91
N GLN A 208 2.64 -25.40 -5.24
CA GLN A 208 2.28 -26.53 -6.09
C GLN A 208 3.32 -27.66 -6.05
N LEU A 209 4.57 -27.33 -5.75
CA LEU A 209 5.68 -28.28 -5.72
C LEU A 209 5.92 -28.89 -4.33
N GLN A 210 5.31 -28.35 -3.27
CA GLN A 210 5.58 -28.75 -1.89
C GLN A 210 5.22 -30.21 -1.58
N ASP A 211 4.27 -30.78 -2.31
CA ASP A 211 3.85 -32.18 -2.14
C ASP A 211 4.79 -33.15 -2.88
N LEU A 212 5.56 -32.65 -3.86
CA LEU A 212 6.50 -33.44 -4.65
C LEU A 212 7.88 -33.53 -3.97
N HIS A 213 8.28 -32.49 -3.24
CA HIS A 213 9.59 -32.42 -2.62
C HIS A 213 9.57 -31.51 -1.37
N PRO A 214 10.34 -31.80 -0.30
CA PRO A 214 10.37 -30.95 0.90
C PRO A 214 10.98 -29.55 0.67
N LEU A 215 11.88 -29.41 -0.30
CA LEU A 215 12.61 -28.16 -0.57
C LEU A 215 11.71 -26.93 -0.80
N PRO A 216 10.66 -26.96 -1.65
CA PRO A 216 9.72 -25.85 -1.80
C PRO A 216 9.13 -25.33 -0.49
N LYS A 217 8.73 -26.22 0.43
CA LYS A 217 8.18 -25.85 1.75
C LYS A 217 9.23 -25.11 2.59
N ILE A 218 10.47 -25.61 2.63
CA ILE A 218 11.58 -24.97 3.34
C ILE A 218 11.89 -23.59 2.74
N VAL A 219 11.88 -23.45 1.41
CA VAL A 219 12.12 -22.16 0.75
C VAL A 219 11.02 -21.15 1.04
N LEU A 220 9.75 -21.58 1.08
CA LEU A 220 8.61 -20.73 1.46
C LEU A 220 8.77 -20.20 2.89
N GLU A 221 9.06 -21.10 3.84
CA GLU A 221 9.29 -20.73 5.24
C GLU A 221 10.50 -19.79 5.37
N TYR A 222 11.63 -20.12 4.75
CA TYR A 222 12.83 -19.29 4.77
C TYR A 222 12.54 -17.87 4.25
N ARG A 223 11.79 -17.72 3.16
CA ARG A 223 11.43 -16.41 2.61
C ARG A 223 10.52 -15.62 3.54
N GLN A 224 9.55 -16.27 4.17
CA GLN A 224 8.66 -15.64 5.15
C GLN A 224 9.46 -15.10 6.35
N ILE A 225 10.27 -15.96 6.96
CA ILE A 225 11.10 -15.63 8.13
C ILE A 225 12.15 -14.58 7.80
N ARG A 226 12.82 -14.70 6.64
CA ARG A 226 13.81 -13.72 6.18
C ARG A 226 13.17 -12.35 5.98
N LYS A 227 11.99 -12.27 5.37
CA LYS A 227 11.28 -11.00 5.18
C LYS A 227 10.92 -10.37 6.52
N ILE A 228 10.47 -11.17 7.49
CA ILE A 228 10.16 -10.67 8.84
C ILE A 228 11.41 -10.09 9.50
N LYS A 229 12.49 -10.88 9.55
CA LYS A 229 13.75 -10.45 10.12
C LYS A 229 14.28 -9.19 9.43
N SER A 230 14.53 -9.26 8.12
CA SER A 230 15.25 -8.20 7.41
C SER A 230 14.44 -6.89 7.33
N THR A 231 13.14 -6.98 7.06
CA THR A 231 12.32 -5.80 6.77
C THR A 231 11.65 -5.24 8.01
N TYR A 232 11.09 -6.09 8.86
CA TYR A 232 10.22 -5.65 9.96
C TYR A 232 10.91 -5.64 11.32
N ILE A 233 12.04 -6.34 11.48
CA ILE A 233 12.84 -6.32 12.71
C ILE A 233 14.12 -5.50 12.50
N ASP A 234 15.06 -5.97 11.67
CA ASP A 234 16.34 -5.30 11.42
C ASP A 234 16.16 -3.94 10.75
N GLY A 235 15.28 -3.87 9.74
CA GLY A 235 14.92 -2.61 9.09
C GLY A 235 14.23 -1.62 10.01
N LEU A 236 13.53 -2.10 11.05
CA LEU A 236 12.94 -1.23 12.06
C LEU A 236 14.02 -0.70 13.01
N LEU A 237 14.94 -1.56 13.46
CA LEU A 237 16.11 -1.18 14.26
C LEU A 237 16.96 -0.11 13.56
N SER A 238 17.17 -0.22 12.25
CA SER A 238 17.95 0.76 11.48
C SER A 238 17.25 2.11 11.31
N CYS A 239 15.93 2.18 11.48
CA CYS A 239 15.15 3.43 11.38
C CYS A 239 15.01 4.16 12.72
N MET A 240 15.59 3.64 13.80
CA MET A 240 15.48 4.23 15.13
C MET A 240 16.32 5.51 15.23
N THR A 241 15.75 6.56 15.84
CA THR A 241 16.46 7.83 16.04
C THR A 241 17.38 7.78 17.25
N THR A 242 18.61 8.28 17.13
CA THR A 242 19.54 8.46 18.25
C THR A 242 19.15 9.69 19.08
N GLY A 243 19.02 9.55 20.41
CA GLY A 243 18.93 10.69 21.34
C GLY A 243 17.55 11.04 21.92
N GLY A 244 16.51 10.20 21.75
CA GLY A 244 15.15 10.47 22.29
C GLY A 244 14.39 9.23 22.76
N GLY A 245 15.09 8.17 23.15
CA GLY A 245 14.52 6.85 23.40
C GLY A 245 14.34 6.04 22.11
N ALA A 246 14.03 4.74 22.28
CA ALA A 246 13.82 3.82 21.18
C ALA A 246 12.53 4.14 20.43
N CYS A 247 12.59 5.05 19.45
CA CYS A 247 11.43 5.49 18.68
C CYS A 247 11.72 5.51 17.18
N VAL A 248 10.65 5.41 16.39
CA VAL A 248 10.66 5.58 14.93
C VAL A 248 9.66 6.64 14.50
N SER A 249 9.93 7.31 13.38
CA SER A 249 8.99 8.25 12.75
C SER A 249 8.93 7.97 11.25
N PRO A 250 7.85 7.36 10.75
CA PRO A 250 7.67 7.13 9.32
C PRO A 250 7.62 8.45 8.54
N THR A 251 8.33 8.52 7.42
CA THR A 251 8.16 9.60 6.43
C THR A 251 6.97 9.31 5.53
N TRP A 252 6.02 10.22 5.48
CA TRP A 252 4.81 10.09 4.67
C TRP A 252 4.95 10.81 3.32
N ASN A 253 4.55 10.14 2.24
CA ASN A 253 4.51 10.71 0.91
C ASN A 253 3.06 10.76 0.39
N GLN A 254 2.59 11.98 0.12
CA GLN A 254 1.25 12.29 -0.35
C GLN A 254 1.11 12.13 -1.87
N THR A 255 2.19 12.36 -2.62
CA THR A 255 2.26 12.27 -4.09
C THR A 255 2.87 10.94 -4.57
N GLY A 256 2.96 9.94 -3.69
CA GLY A 256 3.67 8.69 -3.96
C GLY A 256 2.90 7.64 -4.75
N THR A 257 1.57 7.78 -4.90
CA THR A 257 0.74 6.78 -5.59
C THR A 257 -0.18 7.43 -6.61
N VAL A 258 -0.49 6.68 -7.67
CA VAL A 258 -1.46 7.10 -8.69
C VAL A 258 -2.91 7.03 -8.21
N SER A 259 -3.16 6.27 -7.14
CA SER A 259 -4.48 6.02 -6.57
C SER A 259 -4.94 7.10 -5.59
N GLY A 260 -4.07 8.03 -5.20
CA GLY A 260 -4.35 8.97 -4.12
C GLY A 260 -4.07 8.44 -2.71
N ARG A 261 -3.73 7.15 -2.55
CA ARG A 261 -3.28 6.59 -1.26
C ARG A 261 -1.98 7.24 -0.79
N LEU A 262 -1.87 7.41 0.52
CA LEU A 262 -0.62 7.75 1.18
C LEU A 262 0.34 6.56 1.13
N SER A 263 1.64 6.84 1.00
CA SER A 263 2.71 5.84 1.19
C SER A 263 3.64 6.26 2.33
N ALA A 264 4.17 5.30 3.10
CA ALA A 264 5.11 5.55 4.19
C ALA A 264 6.46 4.85 3.95
N ASN A 265 7.56 5.53 4.30
CA ASN A 265 8.92 5.04 4.17
C ASN A 265 9.73 5.31 5.45
N HIS A 266 10.80 4.53 5.67
CA HIS A 266 11.76 4.71 6.78
C HIS A 266 11.11 4.88 8.18
N PRO A 267 10.35 3.90 8.70
CA PRO A 267 9.99 2.61 8.09
C PRO A 267 8.62 2.66 7.36
N ASN A 268 8.36 1.70 6.48
CA ASN A 268 7.03 1.51 5.90
C ASN A 268 6.09 0.82 6.91
N ILE A 269 5.42 1.62 7.75
CA ILE A 269 4.50 1.12 8.77
C ILE A 269 3.22 0.49 8.19
N GLN A 270 2.80 0.91 6.98
CA GLN A 270 1.63 0.36 6.30
C GLN A 270 1.85 -1.09 5.85
N GLY A 271 3.11 -1.47 5.61
CA GLY A 271 3.51 -2.79 5.15
C GLY A 271 3.78 -3.81 6.25
N VAL A 272 3.67 -3.44 7.53
CA VAL A 272 3.95 -4.35 8.66
C VAL A 272 2.90 -5.48 8.70
N PRO A 273 3.29 -6.77 8.73
CA PRO A 273 2.38 -7.89 8.67
C PRO A 273 1.34 -7.84 9.78
N LYS A 274 0.08 -8.14 9.45
CA LYS A 274 -1.01 -8.22 10.44
C LYS A 274 -1.00 -9.56 11.19
N LEU A 275 -0.68 -10.64 10.48
CA LEU A 275 -0.66 -11.99 11.03
C LEU A 275 0.69 -12.25 11.70
N ALA A 276 0.63 -12.85 12.88
CA ALA A 276 1.81 -13.37 13.55
C ALA A 276 2.35 -14.59 12.79
N VAL A 277 3.64 -14.85 12.95
CA VAL A 277 4.27 -16.06 12.44
C VAL A 277 4.72 -16.92 13.60
N GLN A 278 4.51 -18.22 13.47
CA GLN A 278 4.94 -19.19 14.46
C GLN A 278 6.21 -19.87 13.98
N ILE A 279 7.20 -19.96 14.85
CA ILE A 279 8.43 -20.71 14.61
C ILE A 279 8.63 -21.74 15.70
N ALA A 280 9.21 -22.89 15.35
CA ALA A 280 9.66 -23.83 16.36
C ALA A 280 10.89 -23.26 17.07
N LYS A 281 10.90 -23.31 18.40
CA LYS A 281 12.06 -22.90 19.19
C LYS A 281 13.25 -23.80 18.85
N PRO A 282 14.47 -23.24 18.67
CA PRO A 282 15.66 -24.04 18.46
C PRO A 282 15.82 -25.03 19.63
N GLN A 283 15.80 -26.33 19.34
CA GLN A 283 15.98 -27.37 20.35
C GLN A 283 17.46 -27.66 20.53
N TYR A 284 17.93 -27.59 21.78
CA TYR A 284 19.29 -28.00 22.16
C TYR A 284 19.32 -29.42 22.77
N ILE A 285 18.14 -30.02 23.04
CA ILE A 285 17.98 -31.32 23.69
C ILE A 285 17.01 -32.17 22.85
N GLN A 286 17.43 -33.38 22.46
CA GLN A 286 16.58 -34.33 21.73
C GLN A 286 15.48 -34.90 22.66
N GLY A 287 14.23 -34.95 22.20
CA GLY A 287 13.12 -35.64 22.89
C GLY A 287 12.12 -34.76 23.67
N LYS A 288 12.27 -33.42 23.66
CA LYS A 288 11.28 -32.49 24.23
C LYS A 288 10.31 -32.00 23.15
N ASP A 289 9.05 -31.78 23.51
CA ASP A 289 8.04 -31.24 22.59
C ASP A 289 8.50 -29.92 21.93
N LYS A 290 8.12 -29.73 20.66
CA LYS A 290 8.42 -28.50 19.91
C LYS A 290 7.61 -27.34 20.49
N GLU A 291 8.26 -26.55 21.35
CA GLU A 291 7.70 -25.29 21.82
C GLU A 291 7.60 -24.30 20.64
N MET A 292 6.40 -23.83 20.34
CA MET A 292 6.14 -22.87 19.25
C MET A 292 6.20 -21.44 19.80
N ILE A 293 6.99 -20.59 19.16
CA ILE A 293 7.10 -19.15 19.49
C ILE A 293 6.27 -18.37 18.48
N THR A 294 5.36 -17.53 18.97
CA THR A 294 4.57 -16.62 18.13
C THR A 294 5.24 -15.26 18.07
N ILE A 295 5.56 -14.80 16.86
CA ILE A 295 6.21 -13.52 16.60
C ILE A 295 5.23 -12.62 15.85
N ASN A 296 4.86 -11.49 16.46
CA ASN A 296 4.02 -10.48 15.83
C ASN A 296 4.81 -9.18 15.66
N PRO A 297 5.24 -8.80 14.44
CA PRO A 297 5.98 -7.55 14.24
C PRO A 297 5.24 -6.30 14.70
N ARG A 298 3.90 -6.32 14.80
CA ARG A 298 3.12 -5.18 15.31
C ARG A 298 3.19 -5.00 16.82
N SER A 299 3.51 -6.04 17.61
CA SER A 299 3.68 -5.92 19.06
C SER A 299 4.94 -5.13 19.44
N MET A 300 5.87 -4.95 18.49
CA MET A 300 7.09 -4.18 18.68
C MET A 300 6.84 -2.69 18.84
N PHE A 301 5.68 -2.18 18.39
CA PHE A 301 5.26 -0.79 18.58
C PHE A 301 4.51 -0.68 19.91
N ILE A 302 5.01 0.17 20.80
CA ILE A 302 4.45 0.36 22.13
C ILE A 302 3.93 1.79 22.29
N ALA A 303 2.83 1.93 23.04
CA ALA A 303 2.32 3.25 23.39
C ALA A 303 3.20 3.89 24.46
N ALA A 304 3.30 5.22 24.44
CA ALA A 304 3.98 5.95 25.51
C ALA A 304 3.33 5.66 26.87
N LYS A 305 4.12 5.71 27.95
CA LYS A 305 3.62 5.47 29.31
C LYS A 305 2.44 6.40 29.63
N GLY A 306 1.33 5.81 30.09
CA GLY A 306 0.08 6.53 30.37
C GLY A 306 -0.86 6.69 29.17
N PHE A 307 -0.46 6.21 27.98
CA PHE A 307 -1.26 6.23 26.75
C PHE A 307 -1.56 4.81 26.27
N THR A 308 -2.57 4.69 25.41
CA THR A 308 -2.92 3.45 24.71
C THR A 308 -3.15 3.74 23.23
N PHE A 309 -2.96 2.74 22.37
CA PHE A 309 -3.33 2.86 20.97
C PHE A 309 -4.82 2.62 20.77
N LEU A 310 -5.48 3.54 20.07
CA LEU A 310 -6.83 3.37 19.55
C LEU A 310 -6.76 3.15 18.03
N ALA A 311 -7.28 2.03 17.57
CA ALA A 311 -7.38 1.72 16.14
C ALA A 311 -8.84 1.82 15.68
N ALA A 312 -9.07 2.54 14.59
CA ALA A 312 -10.36 2.59 13.89
C ALA A 312 -10.14 2.14 12.44
N ASP A 313 -10.87 1.13 12.00
CA ASP A 313 -10.77 0.56 10.66
C ASP A 313 -12.14 0.59 9.97
N PHE A 314 -12.14 0.85 8.66
CA PHE A 314 -13.36 0.76 7.89
C PHE A 314 -13.67 -0.70 7.57
N SER A 315 -14.81 -1.18 8.08
CA SER A 315 -15.29 -2.52 7.79
C SER A 315 -15.64 -2.66 6.31
N GLN A 316 -14.80 -3.38 5.56
CA GLN A 316 -14.99 -3.75 4.15
C GLN A 316 -15.23 -2.56 3.20
N ILE A 317 -14.51 -1.44 3.36
CA ILE A 317 -14.73 -0.19 2.59
C ILE A 317 -14.78 -0.39 1.07
N GLU A 318 -13.87 -1.18 0.50
CA GLU A 318 -13.83 -1.41 -0.95
C GLU A 318 -15.05 -2.20 -1.44
N LEU A 319 -15.54 -3.16 -0.66
CA LEU A 319 -16.75 -3.91 -1.00
C LEU A 319 -18.02 -3.06 -0.85
N ARG A 320 -18.07 -2.16 0.14
CA ARG A 320 -19.15 -1.18 0.29
C ARG A 320 -19.18 -0.18 -0.85
N LEU A 321 -18.01 0.29 -1.29
CA LEU A 321 -17.89 1.14 -2.47
C LEU A 321 -18.31 0.40 -3.75
N MET A 322 -17.95 -0.88 -3.88
CA MET A 322 -18.45 -1.71 -4.97
C MET A 322 -19.98 -1.78 -4.96
N ALA A 323 -20.60 -2.04 -3.80
CA ALA A 323 -22.05 -2.06 -3.67
C ALA A 323 -22.67 -0.70 -4.04
N HIS A 324 -22.08 0.39 -3.56
CA HIS A 324 -22.51 1.76 -3.85
C HIS A 324 -22.48 2.08 -5.35
N PHE A 325 -21.36 1.79 -6.03
CA PHE A 325 -21.20 2.13 -7.44
C PHE A 325 -21.93 1.19 -8.39
N SER A 326 -21.94 -0.11 -8.09
CA SER A 326 -22.66 -1.09 -8.92
C SER A 326 -24.17 -1.04 -8.73
N SER A 327 -24.64 -0.50 -7.60
CA SER A 327 -26.04 -0.60 -7.18
C SER A 327 -26.57 -2.04 -7.24
N ASP A 328 -25.69 -3.02 -7.02
CA ASP A 328 -26.05 -4.43 -7.10
C ASP A 328 -26.98 -4.80 -5.93
N PRO A 329 -28.19 -5.32 -6.18
CA PRO A 329 -29.17 -5.57 -5.14
C PRO A 329 -28.70 -6.58 -4.09
N GLU A 330 -27.91 -7.59 -4.48
CA GLU A 330 -27.42 -8.60 -3.55
C GLU A 330 -26.31 -8.05 -2.65
N LEU A 331 -25.41 -7.23 -3.19
CA LEU A 331 -24.40 -6.51 -2.40
C LEU A 331 -25.01 -5.45 -1.49
N LEU A 332 -26.03 -4.71 -1.95
CA LEU A 332 -26.74 -3.74 -1.10
C LEU A 332 -27.47 -4.45 0.04
N ARG A 333 -28.22 -5.51 -0.27
CA ARG A 333 -28.93 -6.34 0.74
C ARG A 333 -27.99 -6.90 1.79
N LEU A 334 -26.77 -7.27 1.40
CA LEU A 334 -25.72 -7.77 2.29
C LEU A 334 -25.28 -6.75 3.34
N PHE A 335 -25.39 -5.45 3.06
CA PHE A 335 -25.02 -4.38 3.99
C PHE A 335 -26.21 -3.72 4.68
N ASP A 336 -27.43 -3.84 4.13
CA ASP A 336 -28.66 -3.31 4.73
C ASP A 336 -29.17 -4.17 5.89
N LYS A 337 -28.95 -5.49 5.82
CA LYS A 337 -29.21 -6.38 6.95
C LYS A 337 -27.92 -6.48 7.74
N PRO A 338 -27.90 -6.20 9.05
CA PRO A 338 -26.78 -6.57 9.90
C PRO A 338 -26.74 -8.10 9.95
N GLU A 339 -26.11 -8.75 8.97
CA GLU A 339 -25.81 -10.16 9.06
C GLU A 339 -24.91 -10.35 10.30
N THR A 340 -25.24 -11.33 11.13
CA THR A 340 -24.41 -11.72 12.29
C THR A 340 -23.04 -12.27 11.85
N ILE A 341 -22.88 -12.60 10.57
CA ILE A 341 -21.72 -13.27 9.99
C ILE A 341 -21.06 -12.35 8.95
N ASP A 342 -19.74 -12.16 9.05
CA ASP A 342 -18.94 -11.38 8.09
C ASP A 342 -19.05 -11.95 6.66
N VAL A 343 -19.15 -11.06 5.68
CA VAL A 343 -19.30 -11.40 4.25
C VAL A 343 -18.26 -12.41 3.77
N PHE A 344 -16.99 -12.21 4.16
CA PHE A 344 -15.92 -13.08 3.70
C PHE A 344 -15.96 -14.43 4.40
N THR A 345 -16.41 -14.48 5.65
CA THR A 345 -16.69 -15.74 6.36
C THR A 345 -17.81 -16.51 5.67
N LYS A 346 -18.91 -15.84 5.31
CA LYS A 346 -20.02 -16.46 4.57
C LYS A 346 -19.56 -17.00 3.21
N LEU A 347 -18.79 -16.22 2.45
CA LEU A 347 -18.25 -16.67 1.17
C LEU A 347 -17.23 -17.80 1.34
N ALA A 348 -16.40 -17.76 2.38
CA ALA A 348 -15.47 -18.85 2.70
C ALA A 348 -16.21 -20.14 3.04
N SER A 349 -17.28 -20.07 3.84
CA SER A 349 -18.11 -21.23 4.21
C SER A 349 -18.71 -21.91 2.97
N GLN A 350 -19.26 -21.12 2.04
CA GLN A 350 -19.83 -21.60 0.78
C GLN A 350 -18.78 -22.20 -0.15
N TRP A 351 -17.58 -21.62 -0.18
CA TRP A 351 -16.47 -22.09 -1.01
C TRP A 351 -15.83 -23.38 -0.47
N ARG A 352 -15.71 -23.49 0.85
CA ARG A 352 -15.09 -24.64 1.54
C ARG A 352 -16.08 -25.78 1.81
N ASP A 353 -17.37 -25.54 1.61
CA ASP A 353 -18.44 -26.46 1.96
C ASP A 353 -18.37 -26.87 3.45
N VAL A 354 -18.21 -25.85 4.32
CA VAL A 354 -18.17 -26.00 5.78
C VAL A 354 -19.08 -24.97 6.43
N ASP A 355 -19.54 -25.23 7.65
CA ASP A 355 -20.33 -24.25 8.40
C ASP A 355 -19.54 -22.96 8.68
N PRO A 356 -20.19 -21.78 8.70
CA PRO A 356 -19.54 -20.49 8.97
C PRO A 356 -18.71 -20.45 10.27
N GLU A 357 -19.09 -21.25 11.28
CA GLU A 357 -18.41 -21.36 12.57
C GLU A 357 -17.06 -22.08 12.47
N ASN A 358 -16.90 -22.96 11.48
CA ASN A 358 -15.69 -23.74 11.23
C ASN A 358 -14.72 -23.05 10.26
N VAL A 359 -15.07 -21.85 9.79
CA VAL A 359 -14.23 -21.06 8.89
C VAL A 359 -13.05 -20.49 9.66
N THR A 360 -11.83 -20.89 9.27
CA THR A 360 -10.62 -20.34 9.89
C THR A 360 -10.35 -18.91 9.44
N GLN A 361 -9.54 -18.17 10.21
CA GLN A 361 -9.09 -16.83 9.79
C GLN A 361 -8.31 -16.87 8.47
N LEU A 362 -7.60 -17.96 8.18
CA LEU A 362 -6.90 -18.17 6.93
C LEU A 362 -7.89 -18.29 5.76
N ASP A 363 -8.94 -19.08 5.93
CA ASP A 363 -9.99 -19.26 4.92
C ASP A 363 -10.69 -17.93 4.62
N ARG A 364 -11.00 -17.15 5.66
CA ARG A 364 -11.58 -15.81 5.51
C ARG A 364 -10.67 -14.88 4.71
N GLU A 365 -9.38 -14.82 5.02
CA GLU A 365 -8.43 -13.98 4.27
C GLU A 365 -8.22 -14.47 2.83
N GLN A 366 -8.29 -15.78 2.58
CA GLN A 366 -8.29 -16.34 1.23
C GLN A 366 -9.54 -15.92 0.46
N ALA A 367 -10.74 -16.13 1.01
CA ALA A 367 -12.00 -15.70 0.40
C ALA A 367 -12.01 -14.20 0.09
N LYS A 368 -11.48 -13.38 1.01
CA LYS A 368 -11.30 -11.94 0.77
C LYS A 368 -10.42 -11.65 -0.44
N ARG A 369 -9.27 -12.32 -0.57
CA ARG A 369 -8.38 -12.16 -1.74
C ARG A 369 -9.06 -12.60 -3.03
N ILE A 370 -9.88 -13.65 -2.99
CA ILE A 370 -10.66 -14.13 -4.14
C ILE A 370 -11.63 -13.06 -4.59
N VAL A 371 -12.49 -12.59 -3.68
CA VAL A 371 -13.53 -11.60 -3.98
C VAL A 371 -12.89 -10.38 -4.61
N TYR A 372 -11.85 -9.82 -4.00
CA TYR A 372 -11.18 -8.67 -4.59
C TYR A 372 -10.49 -8.99 -5.92
N SER A 373 -9.92 -10.19 -6.09
CA SER A 373 -9.35 -10.58 -7.38
C SER A 373 -10.41 -10.59 -8.49
N VAL A 374 -11.59 -11.17 -8.22
CA VAL A 374 -12.71 -11.22 -9.18
C VAL A 374 -13.27 -9.83 -9.45
N LEU A 375 -13.52 -9.04 -8.40
CA LEU A 375 -14.02 -7.67 -8.50
C LEU A 375 -13.10 -6.75 -9.32
N TYR A 376 -11.79 -6.98 -9.25
CA TYR A 376 -10.77 -6.22 -9.97
C TYR A 376 -10.39 -6.81 -11.34
N GLY A 377 -11.19 -7.75 -11.85
CA GLY A 377 -11.02 -8.33 -13.19
C GLY A 377 -9.74 -9.16 -13.33
N ALA A 378 -9.27 -9.80 -12.25
CA ALA A 378 -8.20 -10.79 -12.35
C ALA A 378 -8.69 -11.97 -13.21
N GLY A 379 -7.90 -12.32 -14.23
CA GLY A 379 -8.19 -13.48 -15.07
C GLY A 379 -8.13 -14.80 -14.28
N LYS A 380 -8.76 -15.83 -14.84
CA LYS A 380 -8.81 -17.19 -14.27
C LYS A 380 -7.43 -17.74 -13.90
N GLU A 381 -6.38 -17.38 -14.64
CA GLU A 381 -5.00 -17.82 -14.39
C GLU A 381 -4.44 -17.24 -13.08
N ARG A 382 -4.69 -15.95 -12.81
CA ARG A 382 -4.25 -15.32 -11.57
C ARG A 382 -5.06 -15.81 -10.38
N LEU A 383 -6.36 -16.01 -10.58
CA LEU A 383 -7.23 -16.54 -9.54
C LEU A 383 -6.86 -17.99 -9.19
N SER A 384 -6.64 -18.86 -10.18
CA SER A 384 -6.23 -20.25 -9.98
C SER A 384 -4.90 -20.34 -9.24
N GLN A 385 -3.94 -19.46 -9.58
CA GLN A 385 -2.64 -19.38 -8.89
C GLN A 385 -2.79 -18.95 -7.43
N ASN A 386 -3.61 -17.93 -7.14
CA ASN A 386 -3.85 -17.45 -5.78
C ASN A 386 -4.55 -18.50 -4.91
N LEU A 387 -5.37 -19.37 -5.53
CA LEU A 387 -6.20 -20.35 -4.83
C LEU A 387 -5.61 -21.77 -4.78
N GLY A 388 -4.58 -22.06 -5.58
CA GLY A 388 -4.06 -23.42 -5.71
C GLY A 388 -4.97 -24.38 -6.50
N ILE A 389 -6.11 -23.89 -7.03
CA ILE A 389 -7.09 -24.66 -7.82
C ILE A 389 -6.75 -24.67 -9.31
N THR A 390 -7.50 -25.44 -10.10
CA THR A 390 -7.34 -25.47 -11.56
C THR A 390 -7.91 -24.19 -12.22
N PRO A 391 -7.42 -23.79 -13.40
CA PRO A 391 -8.03 -22.69 -14.17
C PRO A 391 -9.52 -22.92 -14.51
N SER A 392 -9.95 -24.18 -14.64
CA SER A 392 -11.35 -24.54 -14.92
C SER A 392 -12.24 -24.27 -13.70
N GLU A 393 -11.82 -24.70 -12.51
CA GLU A 393 -12.53 -24.42 -11.25
C GLU A 393 -12.55 -22.92 -10.96
N ALA A 394 -11.43 -22.22 -11.20
CA ALA A 394 -11.36 -20.77 -11.06
C ALA A 394 -12.34 -20.06 -12.02
N ASN A 395 -12.46 -20.53 -13.25
CA ASN A 395 -13.41 -19.97 -14.22
C ASN A 395 -14.86 -20.22 -13.79
N THR A 396 -15.18 -21.44 -13.35
CA THR A 396 -16.51 -21.80 -12.82
C THR A 396 -16.88 -20.91 -11.63
N PHE A 397 -15.93 -20.65 -10.74
CA PHE A 397 -16.12 -19.75 -9.61
C PHE A 397 -16.38 -18.30 -10.08
N ILE A 398 -15.58 -17.78 -11.02
CA ILE A 398 -15.76 -16.45 -11.59
C ILE A 398 -17.16 -16.33 -12.21
N GLU A 399 -17.57 -17.28 -13.04
CA GLU A 399 -18.88 -17.28 -13.69
C GLU A 399 -20.02 -17.33 -12.67
N SER A 400 -19.93 -18.20 -11.67
CA SER A 400 -20.91 -18.26 -10.59
C SER A 400 -21.03 -16.93 -9.83
N PHE A 401 -19.89 -16.31 -9.50
CA PHE A 401 -19.85 -15.03 -8.81
C PHE A 401 -20.44 -13.90 -9.67
N LEU A 402 -20.05 -13.80 -10.95
CA LEU A 402 -20.55 -12.77 -11.86
C LEU A 402 -22.02 -12.98 -12.27
N LYS A 403 -22.53 -14.22 -12.20
CA LYS A 403 -23.96 -14.51 -12.38
C LYS A 403 -24.78 -14.05 -11.18
N LYS A 404 -24.21 -14.17 -9.97
CA LYS A 404 -24.87 -13.78 -8.71
C LYS A 404 -24.83 -12.26 -8.48
N TYR A 405 -23.71 -11.62 -8.80
CA TYR A 405 -23.48 -10.20 -8.59
C TYR A 405 -23.26 -9.50 -9.93
N LYS A 406 -24.08 -8.50 -10.25
CA LYS A 406 -24.04 -7.72 -11.50
C LYS A 406 -22.89 -6.70 -11.57
N VAL A 407 -21.78 -6.98 -10.88
CA VAL A 407 -20.58 -6.13 -10.85
C VAL A 407 -19.90 -6.02 -12.22
N SER A 408 -20.15 -6.94 -13.14
CA SER A 408 -19.63 -6.89 -14.51
C SER A 408 -20.21 -5.73 -15.31
N GLU A 409 -21.49 -5.39 -15.12
CA GLU A 409 -22.14 -4.28 -15.82
C GLU A 409 -21.49 -2.95 -15.43
N PHE A 410 -21.25 -2.77 -14.13
CA PHE A 410 -20.50 -1.63 -13.60
C PHE A 410 -19.08 -1.54 -14.18
N ALA A 411 -18.32 -2.64 -14.19
CA ALA A 411 -16.97 -2.65 -14.76
C ALA A 411 -16.96 -2.25 -16.24
N GLN A 412 -17.92 -2.77 -17.03
CA GLN A 412 -18.07 -2.42 -18.44
C GLN A 412 -18.41 -0.95 -18.64
N GLN A 413 -19.30 -0.38 -17.82
CA GLN A 413 -19.63 1.05 -17.87
C GLN A 413 -18.40 1.94 -17.62
N ILE A 414 -17.59 1.60 -16.61
CA ILE A 414 -16.34 2.33 -16.31
C ILE A 414 -15.36 2.24 -17.48
N ILE A 415 -15.19 1.06 -18.07
CA ILE A 415 -14.31 0.87 -19.24
C ILE A 415 -14.80 1.71 -20.42
N GLN A 416 -16.09 1.66 -20.75
CA GLN A 416 -16.68 2.43 -21.85
C GLN A 416 -16.55 3.94 -21.61
N GLN A 417 -16.76 4.40 -20.37
CA GLN A 417 -16.54 5.79 -20.01
C GLN A 417 -15.07 6.18 -20.23
N CYS A 418 -14.13 5.38 -19.72
CA CYS A 418 -12.70 5.64 -19.85
C CYS A 418 -12.24 5.64 -21.32
N GLN A 419 -12.81 4.78 -22.17
CA GLN A 419 -12.52 4.78 -23.61
C GLN A 419 -12.99 6.08 -24.30
N LYS A 420 -14.08 6.69 -23.84
CA LYS A 420 -14.60 7.96 -24.37
C LYS A 420 -13.82 9.18 -23.87
N THR A 421 -13.45 9.20 -22.59
CA THR A 421 -12.85 10.37 -21.94
C THR A 421 -11.32 10.32 -21.87
N GLY A 422 -10.71 9.13 -21.95
CA GLY A 422 -9.28 8.90 -21.72
C GLY A 422 -8.87 8.85 -20.24
N PHE A 423 -9.83 8.97 -19.30
CA PHE A 423 -9.57 8.95 -17.87
C PHE A 423 -10.78 8.44 -17.06
N VAL A 424 -10.53 7.99 -15.83
CA VAL A 424 -11.56 7.69 -14.84
C VAL A 424 -11.49 8.65 -13.65
N VAL A 425 -12.59 8.72 -12.89
CA VAL A 425 -12.77 9.65 -11.77
C VAL A 425 -13.20 8.88 -10.51
N SER A 426 -12.68 9.24 -9.34
CA SER A 426 -13.13 8.72 -8.05
C SER A 426 -14.37 9.44 -7.51
N LEU A 427 -14.90 8.98 -6.36
CA LEU A 427 -16.05 9.55 -5.68
C LEU A 427 -15.93 11.06 -5.44
N MET A 428 -14.73 11.56 -5.12
CA MET A 428 -14.50 12.98 -4.80
C MET A 428 -13.82 13.76 -5.93
N GLY A 429 -13.85 13.24 -7.16
CA GLY A 429 -13.38 13.96 -8.34
C GLY A 429 -11.92 13.72 -8.72
N ARG A 430 -11.19 12.84 -8.03
CA ARG A 430 -9.78 12.55 -8.38
C ARG A 430 -9.72 11.87 -9.73
N LYS A 431 -8.89 12.37 -10.63
CA LYS A 431 -8.73 11.83 -11.97
C LYS A 431 -7.55 10.88 -12.09
N ARG A 432 -7.72 9.86 -12.94
CA ARG A 432 -6.64 8.97 -13.40
C ARG A 432 -6.66 8.87 -14.92
N PRO A 433 -5.75 9.58 -15.61
CA PRO A 433 -5.54 9.41 -17.03
C PRO A 433 -5.02 8.01 -17.36
N LEU A 434 -5.57 7.39 -18.41
CA LEU A 434 -5.21 6.05 -18.87
C LEU A 434 -5.07 6.06 -20.40
N PRO A 435 -3.95 6.60 -20.94
CA PRO A 435 -3.77 6.78 -22.38
C PRO A 435 -3.79 5.47 -23.18
N HIS A 436 -3.48 4.34 -22.54
CA HIS A 436 -3.47 3.02 -23.18
C HIS A 436 -4.87 2.35 -23.24
N ILE A 437 -5.94 3.01 -22.79
CA ILE A 437 -7.30 2.44 -22.79
C ILE A 437 -7.83 2.15 -24.21
N THR A 438 -7.27 2.82 -25.23
CA THR A 438 -7.58 2.61 -26.65
C THR A 438 -6.40 2.02 -27.43
N ALA A 439 -5.40 1.48 -26.74
CA ALA A 439 -4.22 0.90 -27.42
C ALA A 439 -4.60 -0.27 -28.34
N GLN A 440 -3.91 -0.37 -29.48
CA GLN A 440 -4.05 -1.53 -30.39
C GLN A 440 -3.47 -2.80 -29.75
N ASP A 441 -2.41 -2.66 -28.94
CA ASP A 441 -1.86 -3.75 -28.15
C ASP A 441 -2.88 -4.23 -27.12
N PHE A 442 -3.36 -5.46 -27.30
CA PHE A 442 -4.35 -6.10 -26.44
C PHE A 442 -3.92 -6.18 -24.97
N THR A 443 -2.63 -6.40 -24.71
CA THR A 443 -2.09 -6.52 -23.35
C THR A 443 -2.11 -5.18 -22.64
N LEU A 444 -1.64 -4.12 -23.32
CA LEU A 444 -1.67 -2.76 -22.78
C LEU A 444 -3.10 -2.27 -22.57
N ARG A 445 -4.01 -2.55 -23.51
CA ARG A 445 -5.42 -2.19 -23.38
C ARG A 445 -6.09 -2.88 -22.21
N THR A 446 -5.96 -4.20 -22.11
CA THR A 446 -6.54 -4.99 -20.99
C THR A 446 -5.96 -4.55 -19.64
N GLN A 447 -4.69 -4.16 -19.60
CA GLN A 447 -4.08 -3.59 -18.39
C GLN A 447 -4.71 -2.24 -18.02
N ALA A 448 -4.94 -1.34 -18.99
CA ALA A 448 -5.60 -0.06 -18.77
C ALA A 448 -7.05 -0.24 -18.31
N GLU A 449 -7.79 -1.17 -18.89
CA GLU A 449 -9.17 -1.52 -18.48
C GLU A 449 -9.22 -1.97 -17.01
N ARG A 450 -8.32 -2.87 -16.59
CA ARG A 450 -8.20 -3.28 -15.19
C ARG A 450 -7.81 -2.11 -14.27
N GLN A 451 -6.90 -1.25 -14.72
CA GLN A 451 -6.50 -0.06 -13.95
C GLN A 451 -7.67 0.93 -13.77
N ALA A 452 -8.54 1.08 -14.77
CA ALA A 452 -9.71 1.94 -14.73
C ALA A 452 -10.68 1.50 -13.62
N VAL A 453 -11.10 0.22 -13.64
CA VAL A 453 -12.01 -0.35 -12.64
C VAL A 453 -11.41 -0.28 -11.24
N ASN A 454 -10.13 -0.65 -11.10
CA ASN A 454 -9.45 -0.63 -9.80
C ASN A 454 -9.34 0.78 -9.23
N PHE A 455 -9.06 1.78 -10.07
CA PHE A 455 -8.89 3.15 -9.62
C PHE A 455 -10.20 3.74 -9.07
N VAL A 456 -11.35 3.48 -9.70
CA VAL A 456 -12.63 4.02 -9.21
C VAL A 456 -12.89 3.57 -7.78
N ILE A 457 -12.65 2.30 -7.45
CA ILE A 457 -12.83 1.78 -6.09
C ILE A 457 -11.72 2.23 -5.14
N GLN A 458 -10.45 2.01 -5.49
CA GLN A 458 -9.33 2.30 -4.60
C GLN A 458 -9.11 3.80 -4.38
N GLY A 459 -9.33 4.61 -5.42
CA GLY A 459 -9.28 6.06 -5.34
C GLY A 459 -10.37 6.60 -4.44
N SER A 460 -11.61 6.11 -4.58
CA SER A 460 -12.72 6.49 -3.71
C SER A 460 -12.49 6.07 -2.25
N ALA A 461 -11.92 4.88 -2.02
CA ALA A 461 -11.54 4.44 -0.69
C ALA A 461 -10.44 5.33 -0.09
N ALA A 462 -9.45 5.73 -0.90
CA ALA A 462 -8.40 6.65 -0.46
C ALA A 462 -8.97 8.03 -0.09
N ASP A 463 -9.91 8.55 -0.89
CA ASP A 463 -10.56 9.83 -0.63
C ASP A 463 -11.38 9.78 0.67
N LEU A 464 -12.18 8.73 0.89
CA LEU A 464 -12.93 8.53 2.14
C LEU A 464 -12.00 8.39 3.36
N CYS A 465 -10.92 7.63 3.24
CA CYS A 465 -9.93 7.49 4.32
C CYS A 465 -9.29 8.84 4.66
N LYS A 466 -8.84 9.62 3.67
CA LYS A 466 -8.28 10.96 3.91
C LYS A 466 -9.31 11.89 4.53
N MET A 467 -10.54 11.91 4.01
CA MET A 467 -11.62 12.73 4.57
C MET A 467 -11.90 12.37 6.04
N ALA A 468 -11.91 11.09 6.39
CA ALA A 468 -12.08 10.65 7.77
C ALA A 468 -10.92 11.09 8.66
N MET A 469 -9.67 10.94 8.19
CA MET A 469 -8.49 11.45 8.90
C MET A 469 -8.60 12.96 9.17
N ILE A 470 -9.02 13.73 8.18
CA ILE A 470 -9.19 15.19 8.29
C ILE A 470 -10.29 15.54 9.29
N LYS A 471 -11.47 14.91 9.18
CA LYS A 471 -12.60 15.15 10.09
C LYS A 471 -12.28 14.78 11.53
N ILE A 472 -11.63 13.64 11.76
CA ILE A 472 -11.21 13.19 13.09
C ILE A 472 -10.17 14.17 13.66
N ALA A 473 -9.14 14.54 12.89
CA ALA A 473 -8.12 15.48 13.33
C ALA A 473 -8.73 16.86 13.68
N ALA A 474 -9.66 17.36 12.86
CA ALA A 474 -10.37 18.61 13.13
C ALA A 474 -11.26 18.52 14.39
N SER A 475 -11.95 17.40 14.60
CA SER A 475 -12.78 17.17 15.79
C SER A 475 -11.93 17.14 17.06
N ILE A 476 -10.77 16.48 17.03
CA ILE A 476 -9.86 16.42 18.18
C ILE A 476 -9.23 17.80 18.45
N ALA A 477 -8.85 18.53 17.39
CA ALA A 477 -8.25 19.86 17.53
C ALA A 477 -9.24 20.88 18.12
N SER A 478 -10.54 20.76 17.82
CA SER A 478 -11.59 21.64 18.36
C SER A 478 -12.02 21.27 19.78
N ALA A 479 -12.18 19.98 20.10
CA ALA A 479 -12.62 19.54 21.43
C ALA A 479 -11.68 19.98 22.57
N SER A 480 -10.38 20.13 22.29
CA SER A 480 -9.43 20.62 23.30
C SER A 480 -9.47 22.13 23.53
N ALA A 481 -10.10 22.92 22.65
CA ALA A 481 -10.24 24.36 22.83
C ALA A 481 -11.45 24.74 23.70
N SER A 482 -12.37 23.80 23.95
CA SER A 482 -13.55 23.96 24.81
C SER A 482 -13.35 23.42 26.24
N ALA A 483 -12.22 22.76 26.52
CA ALA A 483 -11.89 22.20 27.83
C ALA A 483 -10.84 23.05 28.60
N SER A 484 -10.53 24.23 28.06
CA SER A 484 -9.70 25.29 28.64
C SER A 484 -10.54 26.55 28.78
#